data_AF-A0A392TKJ6-F1
#
_entry.id   AF-A0A392TKJ6-F1
#
_cell.length_a   1.000
_cell.length_b   1.000
_cell.length_c   1.000
_cell.angle_alpha   90.00
_cell.angle_beta   90.00
_cell.angle_gamma   90.00
#
_symmetry.space_group_name_H-M   'P 1'
#
loop_
_entity.id
_entity.type
_entity.pdbx_description
1 polymer ?
#
loop_
_entity_poly.entity_id
_entity_poly.type
_entity_poly.pdbx_seq_one_letter_code
_entity_poly.pdbx_strand_id
1 'polypeptide(L)' 'MVFSLQLLQDRIPTRVNLFRRGVLPDPGGTICVFCGVYGECSAHLFVTCAILSYVWYSIARWLGWEVVMPRD' A
#
# COMPACT_ATOMS: atom_id res chain seq x y z
N MET A 1 -18.57 4.36 -3.87
CA MET A 1 -17.43 3.43 -3.97
C MET A 1 -16.38 3.97 -4.95
N VAL A 2 -15.67 5.04 -4.59
CA VAL A 2 -14.62 5.62 -5.46
C VAL A 2 -13.26 5.02 -5.13
N PHE A 3 -12.95 4.86 -3.84
CA PHE A 3 -11.68 4.30 -3.37
C PHE A 3 -11.42 2.86 -3.83
N SER A 4 -12.39 1.95 -3.65
CA SER A 4 -12.22 0.55 -4.05
C SER A 4 -12.00 0.41 -5.56
N LEU A 5 -12.67 1.23 -6.38
CA LEU A 5 -12.50 1.23 -7.82
C LEU A 5 -11.15 1.83 -8.24
N GLN A 6 -10.74 2.93 -7.60
CA GLN A 6 -9.41 3.49 -7.84
C GLN A 6 -8.30 2.52 -7.44
N LEU A 7 -8.48 1.78 -6.35
CA LEU A 7 -7.53 0.74 -5.93
C LEU A 7 -7.45 -0.39 -6.96
N LEU A 8 -8.59 -0.92 -7.41
CA LEU A 8 -8.64 -1.99 -8.41
C LEU A 8 -8.03 -1.56 -9.75
N GLN A 9 -8.15 -0.29 -10.11
CA GLN A 9 -7.58 0.27 -11.33
C GLN A 9 -6.13 0.76 -11.16
N ASP A 10 -5.51 0.55 -10.00
CA ASP A 10 -4.18 1.08 -9.63
C ASP A 10 -4.07 2.61 -9.89
N ARG A 11 -5.15 3.34 -9.60
CA ARG A 11 -5.27 4.79 -9.79
C ARG A 11 -5.07 5.59 -8.52
N ILE A 12 -4.84 4.94 -7.39
CA ILE A 12 -4.47 5.61 -6.15
C ILE A 12 -3.07 6.23 -6.28
N PRO A 13 -2.82 7.37 -5.62
CA PRO A 13 -1.57 8.13 -5.74
C PRO A 13 -0.44 7.48 -4.92
N THR A 14 -0.10 6.24 -5.22
CA THR A 14 1.10 5.58 -4.67
C THR A 14 2.35 6.18 -5.28
N ARG A 15 3.50 6.11 -4.58
CA ARG A 15 4.75 6.67 -5.11
C ARG A 15 5.16 6.04 -6.45
N VAL A 16 4.92 4.74 -6.65
CA VAL A 16 5.13 4.11 -7.97
C VAL A 16 4.23 4.74 -9.04
N ASN A 17 2.96 5.02 -8.74
CA ASN A 17 2.04 5.63 -9.71
C ASN A 17 2.33 7.12 -9.95
N LEU A 18 2.81 7.85 -8.93
CA LEU A 18 3.27 9.22 -9.08
C LEU A 18 4.51 9.31 -9.97
N PHE A 19 5.46 8.38 -9.79
CA PHE A 19 6.63 8.26 -10.66
C PHE A 19 6.24 7.94 -12.11
N ARG A 20 5.35 6.96 -12.33
CA ARG A 20 4.82 6.64 -13.68
C ARG A 20 4.15 7.83 -14.37
N ARG A 21 3.59 8.77 -13.61
CA ARG A 21 2.93 9.99 -14.10
C ARG A 21 3.89 11.18 -14.26
N GLY A 22 5.19 11.00 -13.97
CA GLY A 22 6.19 12.06 -14.03
C GLY A 22 6.08 13.10 -12.90
N VAL A 23 5.35 12.79 -11.83
CA VAL A 23 5.23 13.68 -10.66
C VAL A 23 6.46 13.54 -9.75
N LEU A 24 7.00 12.32 -9.62
CA LEU A 24 8.26 12.09 -8.89
C LEU A 24 9.43 12.10 -9.87
N PRO A 25 10.52 12.84 -9.58
CA PRO A 25 11.64 13.02 -10.50
C PRO A 25 12.64 11.86 -10.52
N ASP A 26 12.71 11.05 -9.44
CA ASP A 26 13.71 9.99 -9.27
C ASP A 26 13.04 8.64 -8.94
N PRO A 27 13.43 7.53 -9.59
CA PRO A 27 13.00 6.18 -9.22
C PRO A 27 13.31 5.81 -7.76
N GLY A 28 14.38 6.35 -7.16
CA GLY A 28 14.68 6.18 -5.73
C GLY A 28 13.57 6.72 -4.83
N GLY A 29 12.82 7.73 -5.32
CA GLY A 29 11.62 8.25 -4.68
C GLY A 29 10.44 7.29 -4.66
N THR A 30 10.50 6.10 -5.26
CA THR A 30 9.35 5.16 -5.28
C THR A 30 9.26 4.27 -4.04
N ILE A 31 10.27 4.27 -3.16
CA ILE A 31 10.29 3.43 -1.95
C ILE A 31 9.14 3.77 -1.01
N CYS A 32 8.52 2.72 -0.47
CA CYS A 32 7.48 2.81 0.55
C CYS A 32 7.98 3.52 1.79
N VAL A 33 7.30 4.61 2.17
CA VAL A 33 7.67 5.41 3.34
C VAL A 33 7.49 4.67 4.67
N PHE A 34 6.68 3.61 4.68
CA PHE A 34 6.39 2.84 5.88
C PHE A 34 7.47 1.78 6.13
N CYS A 35 7.76 0.92 5.16
CA CYS A 35 8.72 -0.17 5.36
C CYS A 35 10.15 0.18 4.93
N GLY A 36 10.33 1.11 3.99
CA GLY A 36 11.65 1.48 3.46
C GLY A 36 12.33 0.40 2.60
N VAL A 37 11.68 -0.73 2.32
CA VAL A 37 12.29 -1.89 1.62
C VAL A 37 11.83 -2.02 0.18
N TYR A 38 10.51 -1.98 -0.05
CA TYR A 38 9.91 -2.21 -1.36
C TYR A 38 9.33 -0.92 -1.94
N GLY A 39 9.09 -0.90 -3.25
CA GLY A 39 8.38 0.19 -3.90
C GLY A 39 6.95 0.31 -3.39
N GLU A 40 6.47 1.54 -3.19
CA GLU A 40 5.10 1.81 -2.80
C GLU A 40 4.15 1.60 -3.98
N CYS A 41 3.59 0.40 -4.10
CA CYS A 41 2.50 0.08 -5.00
C CYS A 41 1.22 -0.24 -4.21
N SER A 42 0.07 -0.32 -4.90
CA SER A 42 -1.23 -0.59 -4.26
C SER A 42 -1.25 -1.94 -3.54
N ALA A 43 -0.73 -2.99 -4.16
CA ALA A 43 -0.61 -4.31 -3.53
C ALA A 43 0.25 -4.26 -2.27
N HIS A 44 1.45 -3.67 -2.34
CA HIS A 44 2.33 -3.56 -1.19
C HIS A 44 1.71 -2.73 -0.07
N LEU A 45 1.20 -1.54 -0.39
CA LEU A 45 0.62 -0.61 0.59
C LEU A 45 -0.57 -1.22 1.34
N PHE A 46 -1.44 -1.98 0.67
CA PHE A 46 -2.67 -2.48 1.29
C PHE A 46 -2.61 -3.93 1.79
N VAL A 47 -1.70 -4.75 1.26
CA VAL A 47 -1.75 -6.20 1.50
C VAL A 47 -0.48 -6.70 2.19
N THR A 48 0.69 -6.31 1.73
CA THR A 48 1.93 -7.01 2.11
C THR A 48 2.94 -6.18 2.89
N CYS A 49 2.77 -4.86 2.95
CA CYS A 49 3.62 -3.98 3.74
C CYS A 49 3.59 -4.38 5.22
N ALA A 50 4.74 -4.77 5.77
CA ALA A 50 4.87 -5.27 7.14
C ALA A 50 4.39 -4.29 8.22
N ILE A 51 4.47 -2.98 7.96
CA ILE A 51 4.00 -1.95 8.91
C ILE A 51 2.48 -1.81 8.82
N LEU A 52 1.93 -1.72 7.61
CA LEU A 52 0.48 -1.55 7.42
C LEU A 52 -0.30 -2.83 7.71
N SER A 53 0.31 -4.01 7.54
CA SER A 53 -0.31 -5.28 7.92
C SER A 53 -0.61 -5.33 9.43
N TYR A 54 0.22 -4.71 10.28
CA TYR A 54 -0.07 -4.57 11.72
C TYR A 54 -1.27 -3.65 11.98
N VAL A 55 -1.39 -2.56 11.23
CA VAL A 55 -2.54 -1.63 11.33
C VAL A 55 -3.82 -2.36 10.93
N TRP A 56 -3.81 -3.05 9.80
CA TRP A 56 -4.97 -3.81 9.35
C TRP A 56 -5.33 -4.96 10.29
N TYR A 57 -4.35 -5.66 10.83
CA TYR A 57 -4.58 -6.69 11.85
C TYR A 57 -5.26 -6.08 13.10
N SER A 58 -4.80 -4.91 13.53
CA SER A 58 -5.40 -4.19 14.66
C SER A 58 -6.85 -3.75 14.39
N ILE A 59 -7.13 -3.27 13.17
CA ILE A 59 -8.48 -2.92 12.72
C ILE A 59 -9.36 -4.17 12.66
N ALA A 60 -8.89 -5.26 12.06
CA ALA A 60 -9.61 -6.52 11.98
C ALA A 60 -9.95 -7.05 13.38
N ARG A 61 -8.98 -7.02 14.30
CA ARG A 61 -9.19 -7.42 15.70
C ARG A 61 -10.21 -6.53 16.40
N TRP A 62 -10.17 -5.21 16.15
CA TRP A 62 -11.17 -4.27 16.68
C TRP A 62 -12.58 -4.57 16.16
N LEU A 63 -12.70 -5.03 14.91
CA LEU A 63 -13.96 -5.48 14.30
C LEU A 63 -14.37 -6.92 14.70
N GLY A 64 -13.55 -7.63 15.47
CA GLY A 64 -13.79 -9.03 15.85
C GLY A 64 -13.52 -10.04 14.73
N TRP A 65 -12.73 -9.68 13.74
CA TRP A 65 -12.34 -10.55 12.63
C TRP A 65 -10.99 -11.22 12.89
N GLU A 66 -10.91 -12.52 12.58
CA GLU A 66 -9.65 -13.24 12.50
C GLU A 66 -9.12 -13.16 11.06
N VAL A 67 -8.07 -12.35 10.87
CA VAL A 67 -7.44 -12.14 9.56
C VAL A 67 -5.96 -12.48 9.65
N VAL A 68 -5.50 -13.33 8.73
CA VAL A 68 -4.07 -13.58 8.51
C VAL A 68 -3.62 -12.72 7.34
N MET A 69 -2.71 -11.79 7.60
CA MET A 69 -2.14 -10.96 6.54
C MET A 69 -1.00 -11.69 5.83
N PRO A 70 -0.94 -11.62 4.48
CA PRO A 70 0.21 -12.11 3.73
C PRO A 70 1.47 -11.32 4.15
N ARG A 71 2.58 -12.03 4.28
CA ARG A 71 3.89 -11.42 4.54
C ARG A 71 4.71 -11.54 3.25
N ASP A 72 5.32 -10.43 2.84
CA ASP A 72 6.35 -10.41 1.78
C ASP A 72 7.60 -11.21 2.19
#